data_AF-A0A3C1UCF6-F1
#
_entry.id   AF-A0A3C1UCF6-F1
#
_cell.length_a   1.000
_cell.length_b   1.000
_cell.length_c   1.000
_cell.angle_alpha   90.00
_cell.angle_beta   90.00
_cell.angle_gamma   90.00
#
_symmetry.space_group_name_H-M   'P 1'
#
loop_
_entity.id
_entity.type
_entity.pdbx_description
1 polymer ?
#
loop_
_entity_poly.entity_id
_entity_poly.type
_entity_poly.pdbx_seq_one_letter_code
_entity_poly.pdbx_strand_id
1 'polypeptide(L)'
;PWFTQLISDANQRGIVILNVTQCVNGGVKPLYETGNCLSKAGAVSGYDITSEAAITKLMYLFGLGLPPETVKTYLQSAICGEVTIS
;
A
#
# COMPACT_ATOMS: atom_id res chain seq x y z
N PRO A 1 7.53 -10.25 -15.24
CA PRO A 1 8.85 -9.67 -14.90
C PRO A 1 9.31 -10.18 -13.53
N TRP A 2 10.62 -10.31 -13.29
CA TRP A 2 11.12 -10.89 -12.02
C TRP A 2 10.64 -10.12 -10.78
N PHE A 3 10.54 -8.79 -10.87
CA PHE A 3 10.13 -7.94 -9.75
C PHE A 3 8.67 -8.16 -9.35
N THR A 4 7.75 -8.19 -10.32
CA THR A 4 6.32 -8.47 -10.04
C THR A 4 6.10 -9.87 -9.47
N GLN A 5 6.93 -10.83 -9.87
CA GLN A 5 6.89 -12.18 -9.30
C GLN A 5 7.31 -12.18 -7.84
N LEU A 6 8.40 -11.47 -7.50
CA LEU A 6 8.86 -11.30 -6.13
C LEU A 6 7.79 -10.65 -5.23
N ILE A 7 7.06 -9.65 -5.75
CA ILE A 7 5.92 -9.03 -5.04
C ILE A 7 4.80 -10.05 -4.82
N SER A 8 4.46 -10.85 -5.84
CA SER A 8 3.45 -11.91 -5.72
C SER A 8 3.83 -12.97 -4.69
N ASP A 9 5.07 -13.44 -4.69
CA ASP A 9 5.57 -14.45 -3.76
C ASP A 9 5.61 -13.92 -2.31
N ALA A 10 5.95 -12.64 -2.13
CA ALA A 10 5.88 -11.98 -0.82
C ALA A 10 4.43 -11.85 -0.34
N ASN A 11 3.50 -11.45 -1.21
CA ASN A 11 2.08 -11.37 -0.89
C ASN A 11 1.50 -12.75 -0.52
N GLN A 12 1.88 -13.82 -1.23
CA GLN A 12 1.47 -15.21 -0.92
C GLN A 12 1.99 -15.70 0.44
N ARG A 13 3.12 -15.17 0.92
CA ARG A 13 3.64 -15.42 2.27
C ARG A 13 2.96 -14.58 3.36
N GLY A 14 1.96 -13.78 3.01
CA GLY A 14 1.26 -12.89 3.95
C GLY A 14 2.00 -11.59 4.25
N ILE A 15 3.01 -11.21 3.46
CA ILE A 15 3.70 -9.93 3.61
C ILE A 15 2.85 -8.84 2.96
N VAL A 16 2.51 -7.81 3.73
CA VAL A 16 1.76 -6.64 3.23
C VAL A 16 2.71 -5.69 2.50
N ILE A 17 2.37 -5.33 1.27
CA ILE A 17 3.15 -4.43 0.42
C ILE A 17 2.27 -3.23 0.09
N LEU A 18 2.71 -2.04 0.48
CA LEU A 18 2.04 -0.77 0.18
C LEU A 18 2.87 0.00 -0.85
N ASN A 19 2.23 0.36 -1.97
CA ASN A 19 2.85 1.12 -3.05
C ASN A 19 2.59 2.62 -2.85
N VAL A 20 3.65 3.37 -2.51
CA VAL A 20 3.60 4.82 -2.25
C VAL A 20 4.38 5.60 -3.32
N THR A 21 3.94 6.83 -3.59
CA THR A 21 4.63 7.74 -4.51
C THR A 21 5.90 8.32 -3.87
N GLN A 22 6.94 8.53 -4.67
CA GLN A 22 8.15 9.25 -4.24
C GLN A 22 8.02 10.78 -4.43
N CYS A 23 6.95 11.25 -5.06
CA CYS A 23 6.72 12.68 -5.24
C CYS A 23 6.30 13.31 -3.90
N VAL A 24 7.10 14.25 -3.41
CA VAL A 24 6.88 14.97 -2.15
C VAL A 24 5.60 15.82 -2.19
N ASN A 25 5.22 16.29 -3.40
CA ASN A 25 3.98 17.01 -3.67
C ASN A 25 3.23 16.32 -4.81
N GLY A 26 2.24 15.51 -4.47
CA GLY A 26 1.34 14.88 -5.43
C GLY A 26 1.17 13.41 -5.12
N GLY A 27 -0.07 13.04 -4.78
CA GLY A 27 -0.41 11.66 -4.50
C GLY A 27 -0.19 10.71 -5.67
N VAL A 28 -0.22 9.40 -5.39
CA VAL A 28 -0.29 8.35 -6.41
C VAL A 28 -1.58 8.58 -7.20
N LYS A 29 -1.50 9.35 -8.30
CA LYS A 29 -2.50 9.29 -9.34
C LYS A 29 -2.44 7.90 -9.98
N PRO A 30 -3.57 7.29 -10.38
CA PRO A 30 -3.58 6.13 -11.25
C PRO A 30 -3.17 6.57 -12.66
N LEU A 31 -1.96 7.09 -12.80
CA LEU A 31 -1.33 7.30 -14.09
C LEU A 31 -0.12 6.39 -14.14
N TYR A 32 0.01 5.77 -15.30
CA TYR A 32 1.06 4.87 -15.75
C TYR A 32 0.79 3.39 -15.46
N GLU A 33 0.76 2.64 -16.55
CA GLU A 33 0.49 1.21 -16.70
C GLU A 33 1.26 0.30 -15.72
N THR A 34 2.31 0.82 -15.08
CA THR A 34 3.09 0.18 -14.01
C THR A 34 2.32 -0.01 -12.69
N GLY A 35 1.40 0.88 -12.33
CA GLY A 35 0.55 0.71 -11.14
C GLY A 35 -0.36 -0.51 -11.23
N ASN A 36 -0.80 -0.84 -12.44
CA ASN A 36 -1.65 -2.00 -12.72
C ASN A 36 -0.90 -3.34 -12.52
N CYS A 37 0.40 -3.39 -12.79
CA CYS A 37 1.19 -4.61 -12.64
C CYS A 37 1.48 -4.95 -11.17
N LEU A 38 1.75 -3.93 -10.34
CA LEU A 38 1.99 -4.14 -8.89
C LEU A 38 0.70 -4.48 -8.15
N SER A 39 -0.42 -3.82 -8.50
CA SER A 39 -1.74 -4.17 -7.97
C SER A 39 -2.12 -5.61 -8.32
N LYS A 40 -1.92 -6.04 -9.58
CA LYS A 40 -2.10 -7.45 -10.01
C LYS A 40 -1.18 -8.43 -9.26
N ALA A 41 0.00 -7.99 -8.82
CA ALA A 41 0.92 -8.79 -8.01
C ALA A 41 0.54 -8.82 -6.52
N GLY A 42 -0.48 -8.05 -6.09
CA GLY A 42 -0.97 -8.04 -4.71
C GLY A 42 -0.48 -6.87 -3.84
N ALA A 43 0.17 -5.86 -4.43
CA ALA A 43 0.50 -4.63 -3.72
C ALA A 43 -0.76 -3.75 -3.54
N VAL A 44 -0.90 -3.14 -2.37
CA VAL A 44 -1.97 -2.18 -2.04
C VAL A 44 -1.58 -0.79 -2.51
N SER A 45 -2.53 -0.02 -3.06
CA SER A 45 -2.30 1.38 -3.42
C SER A 45 -2.21 2.25 -2.16
N GLY A 46 -1.18 3.09 -2.07
CA GLY A 46 -1.05 4.12 -1.03
C GLY A 46 -1.80 5.42 -1.34
N TYR A 47 -2.34 5.60 -2.56
CA TYR A 47 -2.95 6.87 -2.99
C TYR A 47 -2.04 8.06 -2.68
N ASP A 48 -2.54 9.13 -2.05
CA ASP A 48 -1.80 10.33 -1.70
C ASP A 48 -1.15 10.32 -0.30
N ILE A 49 -1.08 9.15 0.35
CA ILE A 49 -0.42 9.03 1.65
C ILE A 49 1.08 9.40 1.55
N THR A 50 1.59 10.11 2.54
CA THR A 50 3.04 10.35 2.65
C THR A 50 3.76 9.08 3.10
N SER A 51 5.07 8.99 2.86
CA SER A 51 5.86 7.82 3.29
C SER A 51 5.88 7.69 4.82
N GLU A 52 5.91 8.81 5.54
CA GLU A 52 5.86 8.89 7.01
C GLU A 52 4.50 8.43 7.55
N ALA A 53 3.40 8.84 6.92
CA ALA A 53 2.06 8.39 7.29
C ALA A 53 1.86 6.90 6.98
N ALA A 54 2.38 6.42 5.84
CA ALA A 54 2.32 5.00 5.46
C ALA A 54 3.02 4.10 6.47
N ILE A 55 4.27 4.40 6.85
CA ILE A 55 5.00 3.59 7.83
C ILE A 55 4.31 3.64 9.20
N THR A 56 3.83 4.82 9.62
CA THR A 56 3.11 4.99 10.88
C THR A 56 1.81 4.17 10.91
N LYS A 57 1.04 4.20 9.82
CA LYS A 57 -0.21 3.45 9.69
C LYS A 57 0.04 1.94 9.71
N LEU A 58 1.08 1.45 9.03
CA LEU A 58 1.47 0.04 9.09
C LEU A 58 1.87 -0.38 10.50
N MET A 59 2.73 0.41 11.17
CA MET A 59 3.14 0.15 12.56
C MET A 59 1.95 0.13 13.51
N TYR A 60 1.01 1.07 13.36
CA TYR A 60 -0.20 1.13 14.16
C TYR A 60 -1.08 -0.11 13.96
N LEU A 61 -1.41 -0.45 12.71
CA LEU A 61 -2.30 -1.57 12.39
C LEU A 61 -1.70 -2.92 12.82
N PHE A 62 -0.40 -3.14 12.61
CA PHE A 62 0.26 -4.35 13.09
C PHE A 62 0.48 -4.35 14.61
N GLY A 63 0.68 -3.18 15.23
CA GLY A 63 0.75 -3.02 16.69
C GLY A 63 -0.55 -3.39 17.40
N LEU A 64 -1.70 -3.30 16.71
CA LEU A 64 -3.00 -3.80 17.17
C LEU A 64 -3.15 -5.33 17.03
N GLY A 65 -2.17 -6.03 16.45
CA GLY A 65 -2.24 -7.47 16.22
C GLY A 65 -3.17 -7.89 15.08
N LEU A 66 -3.51 -6.97 14.17
CA LEU A 66 -4.40 -7.27 13.05
C LEU A 66 -3.74 -8.21 12.03
N PRO A 67 -4.47 -9.20 11.49
CA PRO A 67 -3.92 -10.09 10.47
C PRO A 67 -3.69 -9.34 9.14
N PRO A 68 -2.76 -9.80 8.28
CA PRO A 68 -2.39 -9.13 7.03
C PRO A 68 -3.57 -8.71 6.14
N GLU A 69 -4.58 -9.56 6.00
CA GLU A 69 -5.77 -9.24 5.18
C GLU A 69 -6.58 -8.08 5.78
N THR A 70 -6.72 -8.04 7.11
CA THR A 70 -7.38 -6.91 7.78
C THR A 70 -6.54 -5.63 7.66
N VAL A 71 -5.22 -5.73 7.75
CA VAL A 71 -4.32 -4.58 7.52
C VAL A 71 -4.51 -4.03 6.11
N LYS A 72 -4.52 -4.89 5.07
CA LYS A 72 -4.77 -4.48 3.68
C LYS A 72 -6.10 -3.73 3.54
N THR A 73 -7.16 -4.19 4.19
CA THR A 73 -8.47 -3.51 4.21
C THR A 73 -8.36 -2.11 4.83
N TYR A 74 -7.70 -1.96 5.97
CA TYR A 74 -7.54 -0.65 6.62
C TYR A 74 -6.60 0.29 5.87
N LEU A 75 -5.65 -0.23 5.08
CA LEU A 75 -4.83 0.60 4.20
C LEU A 75 -5.66 1.28 3.11
N GLN A 76 -6.83 0.72 2.76
CA GLN A 76 -7.81 1.27 1.82
C GLN A 76 -8.91 2.11 2.48
N SER A 77 -8.71 2.62 3.70
CA SER A 77 -9.62 3.55 4.35
C SER A 77 -8.84 4.66 5.06
N ALA A 78 -9.37 5.88 5.12
CA ALA A 78 -8.77 6.94 5.93
C ALA A 78 -9.12 6.72 7.42
N ILE A 79 -8.11 6.73 8.29
CA ILE A 79 -8.30 6.59 9.75
C ILE A 79 -8.36 7.96 10.42
N CYS A 80 -7.46 8.88 10.02
CA CYS A 80 -7.32 10.20 10.61
C CYS A 80 -7.06 11.30 9.57
N GLY A 81 -7.39 11.04 8.30
CA GLY A 81 -7.20 12.00 7.20
C GLY A 81 -5.82 11.91 6.54
N GLU A 82 -5.11 10.80 6.75
CA GLU A 82 -3.78 10.55 6.20
C GLU A 82 -3.76 10.22 4.70
N VAL A 83 -4.93 9.94 4.13
CA VAL A 83 -5.11 9.56 2.73
C VAL A 83 -6.47 10.02 2.21
N THR A 84 -6.51 10.51 0.99
CA THR A 84 -7.71 10.82 0.20
C THR A 84 -7.98 9.66 -0.75
N ILE A 85 -9.15 9.04 -0.60
CA ILE A 85 -9.59 7.94 -1.46
C ILE A 85 -10.52 8.53 -2.51
N SER A 86 -10.13 8.39 -3.78
CA SER A 86 -10.89 8.84 -4.96
C SER A 86 -11.04 7.72 -5.97
#